data_AF-A0A1Z4BZ17-F1
#
_entry.id   AF-A0A1Z4BZ17-F1
#
_cell.length_a   1.000
_cell.length_b   1.000
_cell.length_c   1.000
_cell.angle_alpha   90.00
_cell.angle_beta   90.00
_cell.angle_gamma   90.00
#
_symmetry.space_group_name_H-M   'P 1'
#
loop_
_entity.id
_entity.type
_entity.pdbx_description
1 polymer ?
#
loop_
_entity_poly.entity_id
_entity_poly.type
_entity_poly.pdbx_seq_one_letter_code
_entity_poly.pdbx_strand_id
1 'polypeptide(L)'
;MAILKGDKQANIINGSAENDAIFGYGDNDVLTGGLGNDVLNGGTGADQLSGGDGNDIYIVDNVGDVVSETLGAGFDAVRSSINWTLGDNVEKLVLIGKAAINGTGNGLDNNLVGNAANNILVGGAGNDFLEGGSGADTLMGGAGDDHLTIDDFNSDVIDGGTGMDSLQIKASNQTLDLRYAPTITNIETIRLADSHSTLMVSAESIINLSSDSDTLKVDGSANNTLMMENGWADNGITGNYHIFTKDNAVLQVNAAITDIEIIPHFSAYTISDVATAARVGGSFDSGVQTITIDFGGKAYNNWALSSIDLSGFGLEDKLVIAQKDGAINYSRAYYHNGSHERTKYISQSISATSFIGFHFVARDRVSWQAGATHALLVSSSSTFYSSTRTSSAQARPGIPTNQILLTGLPTGLADSHFVFV
;
A
#
# COMPACT_ATOMS: atom_id res chain seq x y z
N MET A 1 43.57 7.17 22.69
CA MET A 1 42.35 7.90 23.09
C MET A 1 42.67 8.83 24.24
N ALA A 2 43.27 9.98 23.92
CA ALA A 2 43.38 11.08 24.86
C ALA A 2 42.06 11.85 24.93
N ILE A 3 41.85 12.61 26.00
CA ILE A 3 40.70 13.49 26.15
C ILE A 3 41.23 14.91 26.35
N LEU A 4 40.93 15.79 25.41
CA LEU A 4 41.33 17.18 25.39
C LEU A 4 40.11 18.06 25.63
N LYS A 5 40.25 19.04 26.53
CA LYS A 5 39.13 19.85 27.02
C LYS A 5 39.51 21.31 27.04
N GLY A 6 38.68 22.11 26.41
CA GLY A 6 38.66 23.55 26.46
C GLY A 6 38.00 24.10 27.72
N ASP A 7 37.60 25.36 27.65
CA ASP A 7 36.84 26.08 28.66
C ASP A 7 35.66 26.82 28.02
N LYS A 8 35.13 27.86 28.66
CA LYS A 8 33.97 28.58 28.11
C LYS A 8 34.36 29.71 27.15
N GLN A 9 35.64 29.82 26.81
CA GLN A 9 36.19 30.86 25.95
C GLN A 9 36.69 30.21 24.67
N ALA A 10 36.90 31.02 23.64
CA ALA A 10 37.52 30.58 22.40
C ALA A 10 38.86 29.86 22.66
N ASN A 11 38.98 28.64 22.14
CA ASN A 11 40.13 27.76 22.30
C ASN A 11 40.70 27.36 20.95
N ILE A 12 41.99 27.02 20.96
CA ILE A 12 42.67 26.35 19.85
C ILE A 12 43.23 25.06 20.45
N ILE A 13 42.67 23.92 20.03
CA ILE A 13 43.03 22.61 20.58
C ILE A 13 43.49 21.73 19.43
N ASN A 14 44.72 21.24 19.54
CA ASN A 14 45.29 20.28 18.59
C ASN A 14 45.44 18.93 19.28
N GLY A 15 44.91 17.90 18.65
CA GLY A 15 45.11 16.51 18.99
C GLY A 15 46.48 16.01 18.55
N SER A 16 46.61 14.70 18.56
CA SER A 16 47.84 13.95 18.45
C SER A 16 47.86 13.11 17.17
N ALA A 17 48.68 12.06 17.16
CA ALA A 17 48.68 11.07 16.09
C ALA A 17 47.90 9.79 16.48
N GLU A 18 47.28 9.81 17.66
CA GLU A 18 46.40 8.75 18.15
C GLU A 18 44.97 9.30 18.20
N ASN A 19 43.99 8.40 18.22
CA ASN A 19 42.60 8.75 18.47
C ASN A 19 42.47 9.68 19.68
N ASP A 20 41.63 10.70 19.56
CA ASP A 20 41.40 11.75 20.54
C ASP A 20 39.90 12.06 20.69
N ALA A 21 39.52 12.54 21.86
CA ALA A 21 38.22 13.16 22.09
C ALA A 21 38.42 14.61 22.51
N ILE A 22 38.04 15.54 21.66
CA ILE A 22 38.32 16.97 21.76
C ILE A 22 37.00 17.71 22.03
N PHE A 23 36.95 18.41 23.17
CA PHE A 23 35.78 19.18 23.59
C PHE A 23 36.16 20.65 23.75
N GLY A 24 35.57 21.55 22.96
CA GLY A 24 35.76 23.01 23.07
C GLY A 24 34.96 23.62 24.22
N TYR A 25 33.69 23.23 24.31
CA TYR A 25 32.64 23.69 25.23
C TYR A 25 31.92 24.98 24.84
N GLY A 26 32.56 26.15 24.83
CA GLY A 26 31.84 27.40 24.59
C GLY A 26 32.67 28.51 23.95
N ASP A 27 31.98 29.48 23.37
CA ASP A 27 32.55 30.44 22.40
C ASP A 27 33.07 29.73 21.14
N ASN A 28 33.66 30.48 20.20
CA ASN A 28 34.08 29.93 18.91
C ASN A 28 35.46 29.28 19.01
N ASP A 29 35.52 27.98 18.80
CA ASP A 29 36.70 27.15 18.93
C ASP A 29 37.32 26.75 17.59
N VAL A 30 38.61 26.39 17.63
CA VAL A 30 39.32 25.73 16.53
C VAL A 30 39.88 24.41 17.04
N LEU A 31 39.29 23.31 16.58
CA LEU A 31 39.63 21.96 16.98
C LEU A 31 40.27 21.22 15.80
N THR A 32 41.45 20.65 16.02
CA THR A 32 42.16 19.82 15.04
C THR A 32 42.44 18.45 15.65
N GLY A 33 42.00 17.36 15.02
CA GLY A 33 42.19 15.99 15.46
C GLY A 33 43.63 15.49 15.26
N GLY A 34 44.09 15.47 14.01
CA GLY A 34 45.44 15.07 13.65
C GLY A 34 45.44 13.76 12.85
N LEU A 35 46.06 12.72 13.38
CA LEU A 35 45.93 11.36 12.82
C LEU A 35 45.14 10.50 13.80
N GLY A 36 44.49 9.46 13.30
CA GLY A 36 43.69 8.55 14.10
C GLY A 36 42.21 8.89 14.02
N ASN A 37 41.39 8.11 14.70
CA ASN A 37 39.94 8.27 14.65
C ASN A 37 39.48 9.12 15.84
N ASP A 38 39.10 10.35 15.57
CA ASP A 38 38.87 11.41 16.53
C ASP A 38 37.39 11.73 16.70
N VAL A 39 37.05 12.31 17.86
CA VAL A 39 35.72 12.86 18.14
C VAL A 39 35.87 14.32 18.50
N LEU A 40 35.33 15.21 17.66
CA LEU A 40 35.41 16.66 17.82
C LEU A 40 34.04 17.22 18.18
N ASN A 41 33.98 17.96 19.28
CA ASN A 41 32.78 18.65 19.74
C ASN A 41 33.15 20.06 20.22
N GLY A 42 32.90 21.06 19.39
CA GLY A 42 33.13 22.47 19.73
C GLY A 42 32.20 22.95 20.85
N GLY A 43 30.97 22.44 20.89
CA GLY A 43 29.97 22.85 21.88
C GLY A 43 29.27 24.11 21.40
N THR A 44 29.00 25.06 22.31
CA THR A 44 28.26 26.26 21.92
C THR A 44 29.18 27.28 21.26
N GLY A 45 29.02 27.54 19.97
CA GLY A 45 29.87 28.51 19.29
C GLY A 45 29.70 28.36 17.80
N ALA A 46 30.37 29.19 17.01
CA ALA A 46 30.59 28.90 15.60
C ALA A 46 32.01 28.33 15.49
N ASP A 47 32.11 27.00 15.46
CA ASP A 47 33.37 26.29 15.66
C ASP A 47 33.97 25.81 14.34
N GLN A 48 35.31 25.74 14.29
CA GLN A 48 36.03 25.11 13.19
C GLN A 48 36.52 23.74 13.64
N LEU A 49 36.03 22.70 12.99
CA LEU A 49 36.33 21.31 13.32
C LEU A 49 37.06 20.65 12.13
N SER A 50 38.28 20.19 12.35
CA SER A 50 39.07 19.46 11.35
C SER A 50 39.62 18.18 11.96
N GLY A 51 39.20 17.04 11.43
CA GLY A 51 39.50 15.69 11.91
C GLY A 51 40.92 15.31 11.53
N GLY A 52 41.22 15.29 10.24
CA GLY A 52 42.55 14.95 9.73
C GLY A 52 42.53 13.55 9.11
N ASP A 53 43.61 12.78 9.24
CA ASP A 53 43.63 11.42 8.68
C ASP A 53 43.00 10.44 9.67
N GLY A 54 41.98 9.71 9.24
CA GLY A 54 41.27 8.74 10.07
C GLY A 54 39.78 8.79 9.81
N ASN A 55 39.02 7.99 10.55
CA ASN A 55 37.56 8.03 10.50
C ASN A 55 37.06 8.83 11.71
N ASP A 56 36.70 10.08 11.45
CA ASP A 56 36.42 11.08 12.47
C ASP A 56 34.92 11.30 12.68
N ILE A 57 34.58 11.81 13.87
CA ILE A 57 33.22 12.15 14.25
C ILE A 57 33.14 13.61 14.67
N TYR A 58 32.31 14.37 13.97
CA TYR A 58 31.99 15.75 14.25
C TYR A 58 30.65 15.87 14.94
N ILE A 59 30.60 16.53 16.10
CA ILE A 59 29.35 16.85 16.78
C ILE A 59 29.01 18.30 16.47
N VAL A 60 27.90 18.51 15.78
CA VAL A 60 27.45 19.83 15.31
C VAL A 60 26.16 20.21 16.01
N ASP A 61 26.15 21.41 16.59
CA ASP A 61 24.97 21.97 17.25
C ASP A 61 24.69 23.44 16.87
N ASN A 62 25.57 24.06 16.10
CA ASN A 62 25.43 25.43 15.65
C ASN A 62 25.53 25.57 14.12
N VAL A 63 24.66 26.41 13.56
CA VAL A 63 24.66 26.69 12.10
C VAL A 63 25.95 27.39 11.63
N GLY A 64 26.71 27.97 12.56
CA GLY A 64 28.00 28.58 12.28
C GLY A 64 29.18 27.62 12.33
N ASP A 65 28.97 26.35 12.70
CA ASP A 65 30.03 25.35 12.70
C ASP A 65 30.52 25.08 11.27
N VAL A 66 31.81 24.78 11.15
CA VAL A 66 32.47 24.43 9.89
C VAL A 66 33.22 23.13 10.09
N VAL A 67 32.82 22.11 9.35
CA VAL A 67 33.52 20.82 9.27
C VAL A 67 34.43 20.84 8.04
N SER A 68 35.71 20.49 8.23
CA SER A 68 36.72 20.52 7.17
C SER A 68 37.45 19.19 7.10
N GLU A 69 37.24 18.47 5.99
CA GLU A 69 37.90 17.21 5.70
C GLU A 69 38.82 17.23 4.48
N THR A 70 39.80 16.33 4.49
CA THR A 70 40.72 16.14 3.36
C THR A 70 40.29 14.94 2.51
N LEU A 71 40.42 15.05 1.18
CA LEU A 71 40.07 13.98 0.27
C LEU A 71 40.83 12.68 0.59
N GLY A 72 40.08 11.59 0.84
CA GLY A 72 40.63 10.26 1.08
C GLY A 72 41.27 10.09 2.46
N ALA A 73 40.93 10.96 3.42
CA ALA A 73 41.44 10.91 4.78
C ALA A 73 40.75 9.84 5.65
N GLY A 74 39.55 9.42 5.29
CA GLY A 74 38.89 8.25 5.88
C GLY A 74 37.43 8.16 5.48
N PHE A 75 36.60 7.68 6.42
CA PHE A 75 35.15 7.67 6.34
C PHE A 75 34.59 8.43 7.53
N ASP A 76 34.14 9.65 7.28
CA ASP A 76 33.92 10.66 8.31
C ASP A 76 32.43 10.89 8.54
N ALA A 77 32.06 11.19 9.80
CA ALA A 77 30.67 11.27 10.21
C ALA A 77 30.35 12.56 10.95
N VAL A 78 29.33 13.28 10.48
CA VAL A 78 28.67 14.34 11.23
C VAL A 78 27.51 13.77 12.03
N ARG A 79 27.46 14.11 13.32
CA ARG A 79 26.30 13.93 14.19
C ARG A 79 25.71 15.29 14.50
N SER A 80 24.59 15.61 13.86
CA SER A 80 23.98 16.94 13.95
C SER A 80 22.74 16.94 14.83
N SER A 81 22.62 17.95 15.70
CA SER A 81 21.39 18.26 16.44
C SER A 81 20.54 19.36 15.79
N ILE A 82 20.97 19.86 14.63
CA ILE A 82 20.33 20.89 13.81
C ILE A 82 20.21 20.42 12.34
N ASN A 83 19.61 21.24 11.47
CA ASN A 83 19.69 21.00 10.02
C ASN A 83 21.15 21.03 9.56
N TRP A 84 21.55 20.11 8.71
CA TRP A 84 22.93 20.04 8.25
C TRP A 84 23.06 19.61 6.80
N THR A 85 24.05 20.18 6.12
CA THR A 85 24.49 19.79 4.78
C THR A 85 25.94 19.36 4.88
N LEU A 86 26.26 18.16 4.39
CA LEU A 86 27.63 17.66 4.39
C LEU A 86 28.51 18.55 3.50
N GLY A 87 29.69 18.92 4.02
CA GLY A 87 30.75 19.51 3.23
C GLY A 87 31.44 18.46 2.36
N ASP A 88 32.40 18.89 1.54
CA ASP A 88 33.20 17.97 0.72
C ASP A 88 33.94 16.95 1.62
N ASN A 89 34.14 15.73 1.09
CA ASN A 89 34.92 14.65 1.74
C ASN A 89 34.35 14.17 3.08
N VAL A 90 33.04 14.33 3.31
CA VAL A 90 32.35 13.72 4.45
C VAL A 90 31.29 12.77 3.92
N GLU A 91 31.28 11.53 4.40
CA GLU A 91 30.48 10.46 3.83
C GLU A 91 29.25 10.10 4.67
N LYS A 92 29.14 10.59 5.91
CA LYS A 92 28.04 10.20 6.81
C LYS A 92 27.42 11.38 7.57
N LEU A 93 26.09 11.40 7.58
CA LEU A 93 25.29 12.27 8.44
C LEU A 93 24.35 11.43 9.31
N VAL A 94 24.33 11.71 10.62
CA VAL A 94 23.34 11.16 11.55
C VAL A 94 22.67 12.31 12.28
N LEU A 95 21.36 12.43 12.15
CA LEU A 95 20.55 13.40 12.88
C LEU A 95 20.30 12.86 14.29
N ILE A 96 20.88 13.51 15.29
CA ILE A 96 20.80 13.11 16.71
C ILE A 96 19.87 14.03 17.54
N GLY A 97 19.37 15.10 16.92
CA GLY A 97 18.37 15.99 17.52
C GLY A 97 17.02 15.31 17.72
N LYS A 98 16.12 15.95 18.47
CA LYS A 98 14.73 15.47 18.66
C LYS A 98 13.70 16.23 17.83
N ALA A 99 14.09 17.35 17.25
CA ALA A 99 13.22 18.16 16.39
C ALA A 99 13.15 17.55 14.98
N ALA A 100 12.16 17.99 14.20
CA ALA A 100 12.15 17.77 12.75
C ALA A 100 13.30 18.59 12.14
N ILE A 101 14.41 17.91 11.86
CA ILE A 101 15.61 18.48 11.28
C ILE A 101 15.95 17.72 10.01
N ASN A 102 16.64 18.37 9.10
CA ASN A 102 16.87 17.88 7.74
C ASN A 102 18.36 17.61 7.51
N GLY A 103 18.62 16.67 6.61
CA GLY A 103 19.96 16.30 6.19
C GLY A 103 20.11 16.44 4.68
N THR A 104 21.27 16.91 4.25
CA THR A 104 21.63 16.94 2.83
C THR A 104 23.05 16.40 2.67
N GLY A 105 23.24 15.45 1.77
CA GLY A 105 24.54 14.95 1.38
C GLY A 105 25.27 15.89 0.43
N ASN A 106 26.26 15.36 -0.26
CA ASN A 106 27.14 16.04 -1.20
C ASN A 106 27.19 15.25 -2.53
N GLY A 107 28.32 15.27 -3.23
CA GLY A 107 28.50 14.54 -4.51
C GLY A 107 29.19 13.18 -4.38
N LEU A 108 29.34 12.66 -3.16
CA LEU A 108 29.93 11.36 -2.85
C LEU A 108 28.82 10.37 -2.48
N ASP A 109 29.17 9.08 -2.46
CA ASP A 109 28.31 8.04 -1.89
C ASP A 109 28.11 8.28 -0.38
N ASN A 110 26.97 8.83 0.03
CA ASN A 110 26.69 9.24 1.41
C ASN A 110 25.80 8.26 2.17
N ASN A 111 25.96 8.23 3.50
CA ASN A 111 25.09 7.53 4.44
C ASN A 111 24.33 8.55 5.30
N LEU A 112 23.07 8.78 4.99
CA LEU A 112 22.21 9.74 5.69
C LEU A 112 21.20 8.99 6.57
N VAL A 113 21.24 9.26 7.87
CA VAL A 113 20.34 8.66 8.86
C VAL A 113 19.58 9.75 9.60
N GLY A 114 18.25 9.73 9.46
CA GLY A 114 17.33 10.60 10.17
C GLY A 114 17.13 10.21 11.64
N ASN A 115 16.28 10.96 12.32
CA ASN A 115 15.88 10.76 13.70
C ASN A 115 14.44 10.21 13.77
N ALA A 116 13.79 10.31 14.93
CA ALA A 116 12.43 9.80 15.12
C ALA A 116 11.31 10.82 14.81
N ALA A 117 11.69 11.98 14.26
CA ALA A 117 10.76 13.01 13.81
C ALA A 117 10.78 13.07 12.28
N ASN A 118 9.77 13.70 11.69
CA ASN A 118 9.69 13.91 10.25
C ASN A 118 10.93 14.66 9.73
N ASN A 119 11.71 14.04 8.87
CA ASN A 119 12.94 14.58 8.30
C ASN A 119 12.83 14.68 6.78
N ILE A 120 13.54 15.65 6.20
CA ILE A 120 13.84 15.67 4.78
C ILE A 120 15.31 15.27 4.63
N LEU A 121 15.57 14.15 3.95
CA LEU A 121 16.90 13.68 3.60
C LEU A 121 17.08 13.77 2.08
N VAL A 122 18.13 14.46 1.65
CA VAL A 122 18.53 14.58 0.24
C VAL A 122 19.91 13.98 0.08
N GLY A 123 20.05 12.91 -0.70
CA GLY A 123 21.34 12.24 -0.97
C GLY A 123 22.26 13.17 -1.76
N GLY A 124 21.85 13.51 -2.98
CA GLY A 124 22.58 14.43 -3.85
C GLY A 124 23.03 13.71 -5.11
N ALA A 125 24.34 13.58 -5.30
CA ALA A 125 24.88 12.74 -6.37
C ALA A 125 25.80 11.68 -5.76
N GLY A 126 25.99 10.56 -6.46
CA GLY A 126 26.64 9.39 -5.88
C GLY A 126 25.61 8.34 -5.52
N ASN A 127 26.07 7.17 -5.06
CA ASN A 127 25.18 6.08 -4.65
C ASN A 127 24.92 6.19 -3.16
N ASP A 128 23.78 6.74 -2.79
CA ASP A 128 23.46 7.13 -1.43
C ASP A 128 22.66 6.07 -0.67
N PHE A 129 22.87 6.00 0.64
CA PHE A 129 22.04 5.25 1.58
C PHE A 129 21.26 6.24 2.45
N LEU A 130 19.93 6.24 2.33
CA LEU A 130 19.04 7.10 3.10
C LEU A 130 18.17 6.24 4.03
N GLU A 131 18.21 6.52 5.33
CA GLU A 131 17.33 5.92 6.33
C GLU A 131 16.56 7.02 7.04
N GLY A 132 15.25 7.11 6.80
CA GLY A 132 14.39 8.15 7.40
C GLY A 132 14.33 8.05 8.92
N GLY A 133 14.23 6.82 9.43
CA GLY A 133 13.99 6.58 10.84
C GLY A 133 12.51 6.35 11.04
N SER A 134 11.92 6.99 12.06
CA SER A 134 10.48 6.96 12.30
C SER A 134 9.87 8.33 12.08
N GLY A 135 8.56 8.38 11.87
CA GLY A 135 7.88 9.62 11.51
C GLY A 135 7.74 9.72 9.99
N ALA A 136 6.95 10.69 9.53
CA ALA A 136 6.68 10.83 8.10
C ALA A 136 7.80 11.63 7.43
N ASP A 137 8.67 10.93 6.74
CA ASP A 137 9.90 11.42 6.16
C ASP A 137 9.76 11.74 4.67
N THR A 138 10.70 12.50 4.14
CA THR A 138 10.89 12.71 2.71
C THR A 138 12.32 12.31 2.36
N LEU A 139 12.46 11.22 1.61
CA LEU A 139 13.75 10.70 1.14
C LEU A 139 13.88 10.96 -0.36
N MET A 140 14.88 11.74 -0.74
CA MET A 140 15.22 12.04 -2.13
C MET A 140 16.65 11.55 -2.38
N GLY A 141 16.82 10.48 -3.15
CA GLY A 141 18.13 9.90 -3.47
C GLY A 141 18.96 10.87 -4.30
N GLY A 142 18.49 11.17 -5.51
CA GLY A 142 19.11 12.15 -6.39
C GLY A 142 19.69 11.49 -7.63
N ALA A 143 20.99 11.59 -7.86
CA ALA A 143 21.64 10.98 -9.02
C ALA A 143 22.60 9.88 -8.62
N GLY A 144 22.35 8.66 -9.06
CA GLY A 144 23.16 7.49 -8.71
C GLY A 144 22.25 6.30 -8.45
N ASP A 145 22.83 5.18 -8.04
CA ASP A 145 22.06 3.98 -7.68
C ASP A 145 21.81 4.01 -6.17
N ASP A 146 20.66 4.55 -5.75
CA ASP A 146 20.39 4.85 -4.34
C ASP A 146 19.68 3.72 -3.59
N HIS A 147 19.86 3.72 -2.28
CA HIS A 147 19.20 2.82 -1.35
C HIS A 147 18.43 3.58 -0.27
N LEU A 148 17.11 3.58 -0.39
CA LEU A 148 16.19 4.26 0.48
C LEU A 148 15.54 3.25 1.42
N THR A 149 15.56 3.55 2.71
CA THR A 149 15.00 2.70 3.76
C THR A 149 14.03 3.47 4.63
N ILE A 150 12.83 2.92 4.79
CA ILE A 150 11.79 3.43 5.69
C ILE A 150 11.46 2.41 6.78
N ASP A 151 10.97 2.89 7.92
CA ASP A 151 10.54 2.01 9.00
C ASP A 151 9.18 1.38 8.69
N ASP A 152 8.16 2.14 8.34
CA ASP A 152 6.85 1.67 7.92
C ASP A 152 6.26 2.54 6.79
N PHE A 153 4.96 2.41 6.48
CA PHE A 153 4.29 3.27 5.48
C PHE A 153 3.54 4.44 6.14
N ASN A 154 4.19 5.19 7.04
CA ASN A 154 3.56 6.25 7.83
C ASN A 154 3.30 7.58 7.08
N SER A 155 3.12 7.55 5.76
CA SER A 155 3.03 8.72 4.84
C SER A 155 4.36 9.30 4.38
N ASP A 156 5.41 8.47 4.34
CA ASP A 156 6.67 8.83 3.71
C ASP A 156 6.52 9.22 2.24
N VAL A 157 7.39 10.13 1.82
CA VAL A 157 7.59 10.54 0.43
C VAL A 157 8.97 10.06 0.00
N ILE A 158 9.01 9.24 -1.05
CA ILE A 158 10.19 8.55 -1.54
C ILE A 158 10.37 8.89 -3.01
N ASP A 159 11.55 9.41 -3.34
CA ASP A 159 11.97 9.64 -4.71
C ASP A 159 13.40 9.13 -4.86
N GLY A 160 13.62 8.05 -5.62
CA GLY A 160 14.98 7.55 -5.87
C GLY A 160 15.79 8.55 -6.71
N GLY A 161 15.18 9.06 -7.77
CA GLY A 161 15.77 10.07 -8.64
C GLY A 161 16.14 9.48 -9.99
N THR A 162 17.41 9.60 -10.40
CA THR A 162 17.93 9.01 -11.64
C THR A 162 18.94 7.93 -11.32
N GLY A 163 18.85 6.79 -12.01
CA GLY A 163 19.72 5.64 -11.75
C GLY A 163 18.91 4.40 -11.44
N MET A 164 19.55 3.40 -10.83
CA MET A 164 18.90 2.15 -10.43
C MET A 164 18.70 2.13 -8.92
N ASP A 165 17.54 2.61 -8.50
CA ASP A 165 17.22 2.87 -7.11
C ASP A 165 16.49 1.72 -6.44
N SER A 166 16.60 1.69 -5.12
CA SER A 166 16.02 0.63 -4.33
C SER A 166 15.36 1.10 -3.05
N LEU A 167 14.11 0.68 -2.84
CA LEU A 167 13.34 0.93 -1.63
C LEU A 167 13.29 -0.33 -0.76
N GLN A 168 13.64 -0.18 0.51
CA GLN A 168 13.49 -1.22 1.54
C GLN A 168 12.56 -0.74 2.66
N ILE A 169 11.62 -1.61 3.06
CA ILE A 169 10.75 -1.37 4.21
C ILE A 169 11.19 -2.28 5.35
N LYS A 170 11.52 -1.70 6.51
CA LYS A 170 12.03 -2.44 7.67
C LYS A 170 10.93 -3.07 8.52
N ALA A 171 9.75 -2.47 8.61
CA ALA A 171 8.67 -3.00 9.43
C ALA A 171 8.20 -4.34 8.87
N SER A 172 7.78 -5.19 9.81
CA SER A 172 7.24 -6.49 9.47
C SER A 172 5.74 -6.44 9.22
N ASN A 173 5.22 -7.43 8.48
CA ASN A 173 3.81 -7.58 8.13
C ASN A 173 3.21 -6.35 7.46
N GLN A 174 3.98 -5.68 6.60
CA GLN A 174 3.51 -4.49 5.90
C GLN A 174 2.77 -4.87 4.62
N THR A 175 1.81 -4.05 4.20
CA THR A 175 1.22 -4.14 2.87
C THR A 175 1.60 -2.89 2.10
N LEU A 176 2.43 -3.04 1.07
CA LEU A 176 2.72 -1.99 0.12
C LEU A 176 1.77 -2.11 -1.05
N ASP A 177 0.83 -1.17 -1.18
CA ASP A 177 -0.03 -1.09 -2.37
C ASP A 177 0.44 0.02 -3.31
N LEU A 178 1.23 -0.34 -4.31
CA LEU A 178 1.76 0.62 -5.29
C LEU A 178 0.69 1.27 -6.16
N ARG A 179 -0.53 0.71 -6.19
CA ARG A 179 -1.65 1.28 -6.96
C ARG A 179 -2.18 2.56 -6.34
N TYR A 180 -1.86 2.79 -5.06
CA TYR A 180 -2.31 3.96 -4.28
C TYR A 180 -1.16 4.64 -3.54
N ALA A 181 0.09 4.47 -3.99
CA ALA A 181 1.27 5.08 -3.39
C ALA A 181 1.89 6.14 -4.32
N PRO A 182 1.19 7.27 -4.59
CA PRO A 182 1.74 8.34 -5.45
C PRO A 182 2.96 9.04 -4.84
N THR A 183 3.27 8.76 -3.57
CA THR A 183 4.41 9.32 -2.87
C THR A 183 5.69 8.52 -3.08
N ILE A 184 5.66 7.40 -3.81
CA ILE A 184 6.84 6.61 -4.16
C ILE A 184 7.08 6.75 -5.66
N THR A 185 8.23 7.31 -6.03
CA THR A 185 8.64 7.53 -7.41
C THR A 185 10.11 7.17 -7.62
N ASN A 186 10.46 6.90 -8.88
CA ASN A 186 11.79 6.51 -9.33
C ASN A 186 12.39 5.36 -8.50
N ILE A 187 11.73 4.20 -8.50
CA ILE A 187 12.24 3.00 -7.82
C ILE A 187 12.17 1.80 -8.76
N GLU A 188 13.32 1.15 -8.99
CA GLU A 188 13.44 -0.02 -9.86
C GLU A 188 13.49 -1.32 -9.05
N THR A 189 13.87 -1.26 -7.77
CA THR A 189 13.92 -2.41 -6.89
C THR A 189 13.17 -2.18 -5.57
N ILE A 190 12.21 -3.05 -5.25
CA ILE A 190 11.59 -3.11 -3.93
C ILE A 190 12.12 -4.34 -3.18
N ARG A 191 12.61 -4.12 -1.96
CA ARG A 191 13.10 -5.16 -1.05
C ARG A 191 12.14 -5.32 0.12
N LEU A 192 11.46 -6.46 0.17
CA LEU A 192 10.62 -6.87 1.30
C LEU A 192 11.55 -7.46 2.36
N ALA A 193 11.89 -6.67 3.39
CA ALA A 193 12.96 -7.02 4.33
C ALA A 193 12.58 -8.11 5.34
N ASP A 194 11.29 -8.31 5.57
CA ASP A 194 10.77 -9.27 6.53
C ASP A 194 10.18 -10.51 5.85
N SER A 195 9.72 -11.46 6.64
CA SER A 195 9.11 -12.69 6.13
C SER A 195 7.60 -12.60 5.92
N HIS A 196 6.89 -11.49 6.05
CA HIS A 196 5.42 -11.52 5.94
C HIS A 196 4.80 -10.30 5.25
N SER A 197 5.62 -9.42 4.67
CA SER A 197 5.09 -8.30 3.90
C SER A 197 4.46 -8.74 2.60
N THR A 198 3.44 -7.99 2.20
CA THR A 198 2.70 -8.11 0.95
C THR A 198 3.03 -6.94 0.04
N LEU A 199 3.33 -7.20 -1.22
CA LEU A 199 3.44 -6.18 -2.27
C LEU A 199 2.27 -6.31 -3.24
N MET A 200 1.53 -5.24 -3.47
CA MET A 200 0.43 -5.18 -4.44
C MET A 200 0.82 -4.30 -5.63
N VAL A 201 0.68 -4.83 -6.85
CA VAL A 201 1.10 -4.17 -8.08
C VAL A 201 0.05 -4.23 -9.20
N SER A 202 0.10 -3.23 -10.08
CA SER A 202 -0.54 -3.19 -11.40
C SER A 202 0.51 -2.88 -12.47
N ALA A 203 0.20 -3.13 -13.74
CA ALA A 203 1.09 -2.74 -14.83
C ALA A 203 1.28 -1.22 -14.85
N GLU A 204 0.20 -0.45 -14.66
CA GLU A 204 0.23 1.01 -14.59
C GLU A 204 1.10 1.52 -13.44
N SER A 205 0.98 0.94 -12.24
CA SER A 205 1.80 1.34 -11.11
C SER A 205 3.29 1.08 -11.34
N ILE A 206 3.67 0.03 -12.08
CA ILE A 206 5.08 -0.27 -12.38
C ILE A 206 5.64 0.73 -13.41
N ILE A 207 4.89 0.99 -14.48
CA ILE A 207 5.28 1.96 -15.51
C ILE A 207 5.44 3.36 -14.92
N ASN A 208 4.60 3.74 -13.97
CA ASN A 208 4.68 5.04 -13.31
C ASN A 208 5.68 5.08 -12.15
N LEU A 209 6.23 3.93 -11.72
CA LEU A 209 7.14 3.86 -10.59
C LEU A 209 8.55 4.33 -10.95
N SER A 210 9.00 4.08 -12.18
CA SER A 210 10.35 4.43 -12.63
C SER A 210 10.26 5.23 -13.92
N SER A 211 11.00 6.33 -14.00
CA SER A 211 11.14 7.09 -15.26
C SER A 211 12.20 6.48 -16.19
N ASP A 212 13.04 5.59 -15.68
CA ASP A 212 14.17 5.00 -16.40
C ASP A 212 13.86 3.60 -16.96
N SER A 213 12.92 2.86 -16.37
CA SER A 213 12.51 1.55 -16.88
C SER A 213 11.07 1.16 -16.57
N ASP A 214 10.43 0.43 -17.48
CA ASP A 214 9.14 -0.23 -17.21
C ASP A 214 9.33 -1.54 -16.41
N THR A 215 10.47 -1.72 -15.73
CA THR A 215 10.82 -2.96 -15.03
C THR A 215 10.89 -2.73 -13.53
N LEU A 216 10.06 -3.45 -12.77
CA LEU A 216 10.18 -3.54 -11.32
C LEU A 216 10.81 -4.88 -10.93
N LYS A 217 11.86 -4.81 -10.12
CA LYS A 217 12.45 -5.95 -9.44
C LYS A 217 11.94 -6.05 -8.01
N VAL A 218 11.53 -7.25 -7.59
CA VAL A 218 11.03 -7.51 -6.24
C VAL A 218 11.91 -8.57 -5.58
N ASP A 219 12.63 -8.15 -4.54
CA ASP A 219 13.43 -9.05 -3.70
C ASP A 219 12.68 -9.34 -2.39
N GLY A 220 12.71 -10.59 -1.95
CA GLY A 220 12.02 -11.03 -0.73
C GLY A 220 12.28 -12.51 -0.43
N SER A 221 11.47 -13.07 0.47
CA SER A 221 11.57 -14.43 0.99
C SER A 221 10.29 -15.26 0.72
N ALA A 222 10.34 -16.56 1.01
CA ALA A 222 9.23 -17.48 0.76
C ALA A 222 7.95 -17.25 1.54
N ASN A 223 8.00 -16.38 2.54
CA ASN A 223 6.86 -16.07 3.38
C ASN A 223 6.26 -14.68 3.03
N ASN A 224 6.88 -13.95 2.09
CA ASN A 224 6.28 -12.76 1.52
C ASN A 224 5.23 -13.12 0.46
N THR A 225 4.23 -12.26 0.32
CA THR A 225 3.17 -12.41 -0.67
C THR A 225 3.32 -11.35 -1.75
N LEU A 226 3.28 -11.77 -3.01
CA LEU A 226 3.11 -10.86 -4.13
C LEU A 226 1.67 -10.94 -4.62
N MET A 227 1.01 -9.81 -4.66
CA MET A 227 -0.33 -9.69 -5.20
C MET A 227 -0.29 -8.86 -6.48
N MET A 228 -0.69 -9.44 -7.60
CA MET A 228 -0.66 -8.76 -8.91
C MET A 228 -2.05 -8.78 -9.55
N GLU A 229 -2.41 -7.73 -10.28
CA GLU A 229 -3.70 -7.71 -11.00
C GLU A 229 -3.88 -8.86 -12.01
N ASN A 230 -5.09 -9.12 -12.49
CA ASN A 230 -5.30 -10.14 -13.52
C ASN A 230 -4.64 -9.77 -14.87
N GLY A 231 -4.20 -10.78 -15.62
CA GLY A 231 -3.74 -10.65 -17.01
C GLY A 231 -2.23 -10.62 -17.25
N TRP A 232 -1.40 -10.87 -16.23
CA TRP A 232 0.04 -11.03 -16.42
C TRP A 232 0.36 -12.33 -17.17
N ALA A 233 1.25 -12.24 -18.15
CA ALA A 233 1.85 -13.41 -18.77
C ALA A 233 3.04 -13.87 -17.93
N ASP A 234 3.03 -15.13 -17.50
CA ASP A 234 4.16 -15.80 -16.86
C ASP A 234 5.14 -16.30 -17.93
N ASN A 235 6.34 -15.74 -17.96
CA ASN A 235 7.41 -16.10 -18.90
C ASN A 235 8.41 -17.10 -18.29
N GLY A 236 8.08 -17.66 -17.12
CA GLY A 236 8.91 -18.61 -16.38
C GLY A 236 10.03 -17.95 -15.60
N ILE A 237 10.98 -18.78 -15.18
CA ILE A 237 12.09 -18.40 -14.31
C ILE A 237 13.34 -18.17 -15.14
N THR A 238 13.97 -17.01 -15.00
CA THR A 238 15.30 -16.72 -15.56
C THR A 238 16.24 -16.33 -14.43
N GLY A 239 17.31 -17.11 -14.24
CA GLY A 239 18.20 -16.96 -13.09
C GLY A 239 17.44 -17.21 -11.78
N ASN A 240 17.43 -16.22 -10.89
CA ASN A 240 16.74 -16.28 -9.59
C ASN A 240 15.38 -15.56 -9.60
N TYR A 241 14.83 -15.19 -10.75
CA TYR A 241 13.60 -14.40 -10.83
C TYR A 241 12.53 -15.07 -11.71
N HIS A 242 11.30 -15.11 -11.22
CA HIS A 242 10.09 -15.32 -12.01
C HIS A 242 9.78 -14.04 -12.78
N ILE A 243 9.52 -14.17 -14.07
CA ILE A 243 9.35 -13.02 -14.97
C ILE A 243 7.90 -12.93 -15.42
N PHE A 244 7.22 -11.85 -15.03
CA PHE A 244 5.87 -11.55 -15.47
C PHE A 244 5.88 -10.33 -16.39
N THR A 245 5.03 -10.33 -17.42
CA THR A 245 4.88 -9.18 -18.32
C THR A 245 3.42 -8.82 -18.57
N LYS A 246 3.09 -7.53 -18.59
CA LYS A 246 1.77 -7.00 -18.93
C LYS A 246 1.86 -5.55 -19.38
N ASP A 247 1.19 -5.18 -20.48
CA ASP A 247 1.09 -3.78 -20.96
C ASP A 247 2.42 -3.02 -21.01
N ASN A 248 3.50 -3.70 -21.40
CA ASN A 248 4.92 -3.27 -21.40
C ASN A 248 5.62 -3.26 -20.03
N ALA A 249 4.89 -3.34 -18.93
CA ALA A 249 5.48 -3.56 -17.62
C ALA A 249 6.14 -4.94 -17.54
N VAL A 250 7.32 -4.98 -16.94
CA VAL A 250 8.06 -6.21 -16.62
C VAL A 250 8.21 -6.29 -15.11
N LEU A 251 7.84 -7.41 -14.53
CA LEU A 251 8.02 -7.68 -13.10
C LEU A 251 8.96 -8.86 -12.91
N GLN A 252 10.09 -8.62 -12.25
CA GLN A 252 11.09 -9.63 -11.92
C GLN A 252 10.99 -9.95 -10.43
N VAL A 253 10.36 -11.08 -10.11
CA VAL A 253 10.05 -11.46 -8.73
C VAL A 253 11.04 -12.51 -8.29
N ASN A 254 11.74 -12.30 -7.17
CA ASN A 254 12.66 -13.29 -6.63
C ASN A 254 11.95 -14.65 -6.48
N ALA A 255 12.52 -15.71 -7.02
CA ALA A 255 11.95 -17.05 -7.06
C ALA A 255 11.75 -17.68 -5.67
N ALA A 256 12.32 -17.07 -4.62
CA ALA A 256 12.01 -17.41 -3.25
C ALA A 256 10.55 -17.08 -2.90
N ILE A 257 9.96 -16.01 -3.46
CA ILE A 257 8.56 -15.63 -3.23
C ILE A 257 7.67 -16.60 -3.99
N THR A 258 7.09 -17.57 -3.28
CA THR A 258 6.21 -18.58 -3.86
C THR A 258 4.73 -18.26 -3.73
N ASP A 259 4.37 -17.38 -2.80
CA ASP A 259 2.99 -16.97 -2.56
C ASP A 259 2.64 -15.81 -3.50
N ILE A 260 2.24 -16.16 -4.71
CA ILE A 260 1.85 -15.21 -5.75
C ILE A 260 0.35 -15.33 -5.97
N GLU A 261 -0.38 -14.27 -5.63
CA GLU A 261 -1.81 -14.17 -5.77
C GLU A 261 -2.19 -13.24 -6.93
N ILE A 262 -3.13 -13.71 -7.76
CA ILE A 262 -3.74 -12.85 -8.77
C ILE A 262 -4.91 -12.12 -8.12
N ILE A 263 -4.73 -10.83 -7.87
CA ILE A 263 -5.82 -9.95 -7.48
C ILE A 263 -6.71 -9.72 -8.70
N PRO A 264 -8.01 -9.92 -8.59
CA PRO A 264 -8.93 -9.42 -9.59
C PRO A 264 -8.85 -7.89 -9.70
N HIS A 265 -8.79 -7.37 -10.93
CA HIS A 265 -8.65 -5.95 -11.21
C HIS A 265 -9.78 -5.13 -10.54
N PHE A 266 -9.42 -4.21 -9.64
CA PHE A 266 -10.39 -3.32 -9.01
C PHE A 266 -10.71 -2.15 -9.95
N SER A 267 -11.61 -2.39 -10.91
CA SER A 267 -12.20 -1.29 -11.67
C SER A 267 -13.15 -0.51 -10.76
N ALA A 268 -12.76 0.68 -10.31
CA ALA A 268 -13.72 1.64 -9.77
C ALA A 268 -14.61 2.11 -10.93
N TYR A 269 -15.77 1.47 -11.10
CA TYR A 269 -16.74 1.89 -12.11
C TYR A 269 -17.44 3.16 -11.64
N THR A 270 -17.01 4.32 -12.13
CA THR A 270 -17.69 5.60 -11.88
C THR A 270 -18.68 5.87 -13.00
N ILE A 271 -19.97 5.70 -12.73
CA ILE A 271 -21.04 6.01 -13.68
C ILE A 271 -21.48 7.45 -13.43
N SER A 272 -21.16 8.36 -14.36
CA SER A 272 -21.40 9.81 -14.22
C SER A 272 -22.58 10.34 -15.05
N ASP A 273 -23.31 9.50 -15.79
CA ASP A 273 -24.54 9.89 -16.50
C ASP A 273 -25.64 8.81 -16.53
N VAL A 274 -26.88 9.27 -16.69
CA VAL A 274 -28.12 8.47 -16.63
C VAL A 274 -28.32 7.54 -17.84
N ALA A 275 -27.83 7.92 -19.02
CA ALA A 275 -27.92 7.13 -20.23
C ALA A 275 -26.97 5.91 -20.18
N THR A 276 -25.81 6.08 -19.56
CA THR A 276 -24.84 5.01 -19.30
C THR A 276 -25.33 4.07 -18.19
N ALA A 277 -25.97 4.61 -17.14
CA ALA A 277 -26.55 3.84 -16.05
C ALA A 277 -27.71 2.90 -16.47
N ALA A 278 -28.48 3.26 -17.50
CA ALA A 278 -29.63 2.47 -17.96
C ALA A 278 -29.27 1.22 -18.79
N ARG A 279 -27.98 1.03 -19.14
CA ARG A 279 -27.50 -0.03 -20.03
C ARG A 279 -26.40 -0.92 -19.44
N VAL A 280 -26.15 -0.84 -18.12
CA VAL A 280 -25.13 -1.67 -17.48
C VAL A 280 -25.69 -3.08 -17.23
N GLY A 281 -25.76 -3.86 -18.31
CA GLY A 281 -25.98 -5.30 -18.31
C GLY A 281 -24.83 -5.93 -19.08
N GLY A 282 -23.73 -6.19 -18.39
CA GLY A 282 -22.57 -6.90 -18.89
C GLY A 282 -21.95 -7.70 -17.75
N SER A 283 -21.34 -8.84 -18.08
CA SER A 283 -20.57 -9.64 -17.13
C SER A 283 -19.48 -8.76 -16.53
N PHE A 284 -19.55 -8.52 -15.22
CA PHE A 284 -18.41 -7.96 -14.50
C PHE A 284 -17.39 -9.07 -14.31
N ASP A 285 -16.11 -8.80 -14.58
CA ASP A 285 -15.06 -9.75 -14.26
C ASP A 285 -15.06 -10.02 -12.75
N SER A 286 -14.75 -11.26 -12.37
CA SER A 286 -14.67 -11.66 -10.96
C SER A 286 -13.76 -10.71 -10.18
N GLY A 287 -14.23 -10.21 -9.03
CA GLY A 287 -13.48 -9.44 -8.04
C GLY A 287 -13.54 -7.91 -8.10
N VAL A 288 -14.67 -7.40 -8.57
CA VAL A 288 -15.08 -6.01 -8.34
C VAL A 288 -15.45 -5.84 -6.85
N GLN A 289 -14.64 -5.12 -6.08
CA GLN A 289 -14.90 -4.86 -4.65
C GLN A 289 -15.63 -3.54 -4.34
N THR A 290 -15.85 -2.64 -5.30
CA THR A 290 -16.66 -1.41 -5.10
C THR A 290 -17.21 -0.88 -6.43
N ILE A 291 -18.51 -0.59 -6.49
CA ILE A 291 -19.16 0.10 -7.62
C ILE A 291 -19.71 1.44 -7.10
N THR A 292 -19.06 2.55 -7.41
CA THR A 292 -19.50 3.90 -7.00
C THR A 292 -20.36 4.54 -8.09
N ILE A 293 -21.63 4.78 -7.81
CA ILE A 293 -22.54 5.48 -8.73
C ILE A 293 -22.69 6.93 -8.25
N ASP A 294 -22.02 7.87 -8.92
CA ASP A 294 -22.08 9.29 -8.58
C ASP A 294 -23.13 10.03 -9.43
N PHE A 295 -24.13 10.59 -8.75
CA PHE A 295 -25.24 11.32 -9.38
C PHE A 295 -24.93 12.79 -9.67
N GLY A 296 -23.69 13.24 -9.42
CA GLY A 296 -23.22 14.58 -9.77
C GLY A 296 -24.03 15.70 -9.08
N GLY A 297 -24.46 15.49 -7.84
CA GLY A 297 -25.17 16.50 -7.05
C GLY A 297 -26.62 16.78 -7.48
N LYS A 298 -27.22 16.00 -8.39
CA LYS A 298 -28.61 16.19 -8.85
C LYS A 298 -29.60 15.35 -8.03
N ALA A 299 -30.71 15.97 -7.63
CA ALA A 299 -31.84 15.27 -7.02
C ALA A 299 -32.70 14.60 -8.09
N TYR A 300 -32.83 13.26 -8.01
CA TYR A 300 -33.66 12.48 -8.93
C TYR A 300 -34.90 11.96 -8.20
N ASN A 301 -36.08 12.44 -8.60
CA ASN A 301 -37.36 11.91 -8.12
C ASN A 301 -37.82 10.81 -9.10
N ASN A 302 -38.17 9.62 -8.59
CA ASN A 302 -38.60 8.44 -9.37
C ASN A 302 -37.53 7.79 -10.26
N TRP A 303 -36.35 7.52 -9.71
CA TRP A 303 -35.37 6.68 -10.41
C TRP A 303 -35.45 5.23 -9.94
N ALA A 304 -35.72 4.32 -10.88
CA ALA A 304 -35.72 2.88 -10.64
C ALA A 304 -34.51 2.24 -11.32
N LEU A 305 -33.58 1.73 -10.52
CA LEU A 305 -32.50 0.89 -11.01
C LEU A 305 -33.10 -0.50 -11.32
N SER A 306 -33.52 -0.74 -12.56
CA SER A 306 -34.35 -1.91 -12.88
C SER A 306 -33.62 -3.25 -12.75
N SER A 307 -32.29 -3.27 -12.83
CA SER A 307 -31.47 -4.48 -12.63
C SER A 307 -29.99 -4.13 -12.58
N ILE A 308 -29.25 -4.63 -11.59
CA ILE A 308 -27.79 -4.82 -11.69
C ILE A 308 -27.58 -6.32 -11.85
N ASP A 309 -26.95 -6.75 -12.94
CA ASP A 309 -26.52 -8.15 -13.09
C ASP A 309 -25.16 -8.32 -12.41
N LEU A 310 -25.11 -9.09 -11.32
CA LEU A 310 -23.89 -9.37 -10.55
C LEU A 310 -23.40 -10.80 -10.78
N SER A 311 -23.77 -11.44 -11.90
CA SER A 311 -23.24 -12.73 -12.29
C SER A 311 -21.70 -12.66 -12.36
N GLY A 312 -21.00 -13.24 -11.37
CA GLY A 312 -19.54 -13.17 -11.25
C GLY A 312 -19.03 -12.74 -9.86
N PHE A 313 -19.88 -12.15 -9.01
CA PHE A 313 -19.50 -11.72 -7.65
C PHE A 313 -19.16 -12.92 -6.72
N GLY A 314 -17.95 -12.91 -6.17
CA GLY A 314 -17.39 -13.84 -5.19
C GLY A 314 -17.83 -13.57 -3.75
N LEU A 315 -17.42 -14.44 -2.81
CA LEU A 315 -17.78 -14.36 -1.38
C LEU A 315 -17.12 -13.19 -0.62
N GLU A 316 -16.04 -12.64 -1.18
CA GLU A 316 -15.22 -11.55 -0.64
C GLU A 316 -15.60 -10.17 -1.24
N ASP A 317 -16.46 -10.14 -2.25
CA ASP A 317 -16.77 -8.92 -3.01
C ASP A 317 -17.74 -8.01 -2.23
N LYS A 318 -17.42 -6.70 -2.17
CA LYS A 318 -18.27 -5.67 -1.56
C LYS A 318 -18.95 -4.83 -2.65
N LEU A 319 -20.21 -4.49 -2.42
CA LEU A 319 -20.94 -3.52 -3.25
C LEU A 319 -21.18 -2.26 -2.41
N VAL A 320 -20.42 -1.20 -2.67
CA VAL A 320 -20.58 0.10 -1.98
C VAL A 320 -21.24 1.11 -2.89
N ILE A 321 -22.55 1.34 -2.70
CA ILE A 321 -23.27 2.42 -3.38
C ILE A 321 -23.11 3.69 -2.55
N ALA A 322 -22.13 4.53 -2.88
CA ALA A 322 -21.92 5.82 -2.22
C ALA A 322 -22.55 6.96 -3.05
N GLN A 323 -23.30 7.84 -2.39
CA GLN A 323 -23.82 9.07 -3.00
C GLN A 323 -23.03 10.25 -2.46
N LYS A 324 -22.30 10.97 -3.33
CA LYS A 324 -21.46 12.09 -2.90
C LYS A 324 -22.28 13.34 -2.60
N ASP A 325 -23.39 13.60 -3.33
CA ASP A 325 -24.31 14.71 -3.05
C ASP A 325 -25.71 14.44 -3.67
N GLY A 326 -26.80 14.55 -2.89
CA GLY A 326 -28.20 14.45 -3.36
C GLY A 326 -29.11 13.54 -2.54
N ALA A 327 -30.42 13.52 -2.85
CA ALA A 327 -31.42 12.64 -2.24
C ALA A 327 -31.95 11.61 -3.25
N ILE A 328 -32.01 10.33 -2.86
CA ILE A 328 -32.67 9.27 -3.62
C ILE A 328 -34.03 8.98 -2.96
N ASN A 329 -35.11 9.39 -3.61
CA ASN A 329 -36.47 9.03 -3.21
C ASN A 329 -36.90 7.76 -3.97
N TYR A 330 -37.09 6.66 -3.24
CA TYR A 330 -37.61 5.37 -3.73
C TYR A 330 -36.76 4.69 -4.83
N SER A 331 -35.71 3.97 -4.43
CA SER A 331 -34.97 3.05 -5.30
C SER A 331 -35.22 1.59 -4.89
N ARG A 332 -35.45 0.72 -5.90
CA ARG A 332 -35.51 -0.74 -5.75
C ARG A 332 -34.30 -1.34 -6.45
N ALA A 333 -33.60 -2.28 -5.81
CA ALA A 333 -32.58 -3.10 -6.43
C ALA A 333 -33.08 -4.57 -6.50
N TYR A 334 -32.93 -5.22 -7.66
CA TYR A 334 -33.32 -6.61 -7.87
C TYR A 334 -32.06 -7.49 -7.90
N TYR A 335 -32.02 -8.53 -7.05
CA TYR A 335 -30.92 -9.50 -6.97
C TYR A 335 -31.35 -10.87 -7.53
N HIS A 336 -30.52 -11.50 -8.37
CA HIS A 336 -30.77 -12.80 -8.98
C HIS A 336 -29.55 -13.73 -8.82
N ASN A 337 -29.36 -14.37 -7.65
CA ASN A 337 -28.50 -15.57 -7.60
C ASN A 337 -28.85 -16.53 -6.44
N GLY A 338 -28.72 -17.84 -6.70
CA GLY A 338 -29.18 -18.91 -5.82
C GLY A 338 -28.08 -19.56 -4.98
N SER A 339 -27.84 -19.06 -3.77
CA SER A 339 -27.47 -19.82 -2.55
C SER A 339 -27.26 -18.85 -1.39
N HIS A 340 -27.71 -19.21 -0.19
CA HIS A 340 -27.90 -18.29 0.94
C HIS A 340 -26.65 -17.95 1.78
N GLU A 341 -25.45 -18.43 1.44
CA GLU A 341 -24.24 -18.07 2.21
C GLU A 341 -23.71 -16.65 1.89
N ARG A 342 -24.28 -15.95 0.91
CA ARG A 342 -23.69 -14.73 0.31
C ARG A 342 -24.41 -13.42 0.66
N THR A 343 -24.90 -13.24 1.89
CA THR A 343 -25.81 -12.10 2.23
C THR A 343 -25.24 -11.09 3.24
N LYS A 344 -23.94 -11.07 3.53
CA LYS A 344 -23.42 -10.29 4.68
C LYS A 344 -22.93 -8.86 4.39
N TYR A 345 -22.81 -8.39 3.15
CA TYR A 345 -22.15 -7.09 2.90
C TYR A 345 -22.90 -6.18 1.91
N ILE A 346 -24.00 -5.57 2.36
CA ILE A 346 -24.58 -4.40 1.68
C ILE A 346 -25.09 -3.40 2.74
N SER A 347 -24.28 -2.41 3.11
CA SER A 347 -24.67 -0.99 3.28
C SER A 347 -23.68 -0.20 4.14
N GLN A 348 -23.24 0.95 3.66
CA GLN A 348 -22.90 2.10 4.50
C GLN A 348 -23.43 3.35 3.79
N SER A 349 -24.47 3.97 4.35
CA SER A 349 -25.04 5.23 3.85
C SER A 349 -24.41 6.39 4.61
N ILE A 350 -23.96 7.44 3.90
CA ILE A 350 -23.61 8.74 4.47
C ILE A 350 -24.69 9.74 4.07
N SER A 351 -25.94 9.51 4.49
CA SER A 351 -27.00 10.54 4.51
C SER A 351 -28.19 10.04 5.34
N ALA A 352 -28.56 10.82 6.37
CA ALA A 352 -29.55 10.45 7.39
C ALA A 352 -31.03 10.49 6.93
N THR A 353 -31.32 10.54 5.63
CA THR A 353 -32.72 10.69 5.13
C THR A 353 -33.15 9.74 4.01
N SER A 354 -32.33 8.74 3.65
CA SER A 354 -32.63 7.83 2.54
C SER A 354 -33.10 6.45 3.02
N PHE A 355 -34.29 6.01 2.59
CA PHE A 355 -34.78 4.64 2.77
C PHE A 355 -34.46 3.81 1.52
N ILE A 356 -33.58 2.81 1.63
CA ILE A 356 -33.27 1.86 0.55
C ILE A 356 -34.05 0.56 0.82
N GLY A 357 -34.93 0.16 -0.10
CA GLY A 357 -35.69 -1.10 0.00
C GLY A 357 -35.07 -2.20 -0.85
N PHE A 358 -34.60 -3.27 -0.22
CA PHE A 358 -34.09 -4.47 -0.92
C PHE A 358 -35.25 -5.45 -1.18
N HIS A 359 -35.39 -5.94 -2.42
CA HIS A 359 -36.37 -6.97 -2.77
C HIS A 359 -35.62 -8.23 -3.24
N PHE A 360 -35.63 -9.27 -2.42
CA PHE A 360 -34.97 -10.55 -2.71
C PHE A 360 -35.94 -11.48 -3.44
N VAL A 361 -35.59 -11.95 -4.64
CA VAL A 361 -36.38 -12.96 -5.35
C VAL A 361 -35.74 -14.33 -5.12
N ALA A 362 -36.29 -15.10 -4.19
CA ALA A 362 -35.85 -16.48 -3.94
C ALA A 362 -36.46 -17.43 -4.99
N ARG A 363 -35.68 -18.43 -5.44
CA ARG A 363 -36.22 -19.63 -6.10
C ARG A 363 -36.11 -20.80 -5.12
N ASP A 364 -37.25 -21.34 -4.71
CA ASP A 364 -37.29 -22.53 -3.86
C ASP A 364 -36.82 -23.77 -4.64
N ARG A 365 -36.03 -24.64 -3.99
CA ARG A 365 -35.59 -25.93 -4.56
C ARG A 365 -36.26 -27.09 -3.82
N VAL A 366 -36.74 -28.07 -4.57
CA VAL A 366 -37.18 -29.38 -4.04
C VAL A 366 -35.99 -30.32 -4.10
N SER A 367 -35.64 -30.97 -2.98
CA SER A 367 -34.61 -32.00 -2.93
C SER A 367 -35.25 -33.39 -2.90
N TRP A 368 -34.77 -34.30 -3.74
CA TRP A 368 -35.18 -35.71 -3.77
C TRP A 368 -34.00 -36.62 -3.38
N GLN A 369 -34.21 -37.54 -2.45
CA GLN A 369 -33.25 -38.59 -2.12
C GLN A 369 -33.67 -39.92 -2.78
N ALA A 370 -32.71 -40.64 -3.35
CA ALA A 370 -32.97 -41.93 -3.98
C ALA A 370 -33.58 -42.92 -2.95
N GLY A 371 -34.77 -43.45 -3.26
CA GLY A 371 -35.51 -44.37 -2.38
C GLY A 371 -36.58 -43.72 -1.49
N ALA A 372 -36.73 -42.39 -1.51
CA ALA A 372 -37.81 -41.72 -0.79
C ALA A 372 -39.18 -41.96 -1.47
N THR A 373 -40.23 -42.16 -0.67
CA THR A 373 -41.61 -42.28 -1.18
C THR A 373 -42.32 -40.93 -1.29
N HIS A 374 -41.71 -39.85 -0.77
CA HIS A 374 -42.25 -38.49 -0.75
C HIS A 374 -41.14 -37.46 -1.02
N ALA A 375 -41.47 -36.35 -1.69
CA ALA A 375 -40.56 -35.23 -1.92
C ALA A 375 -40.71 -34.22 -0.78
N LEU A 376 -39.60 -33.74 -0.22
CA LEU A 376 -39.64 -32.69 0.80
C LEU A 376 -39.45 -31.32 0.14
N LEU A 377 -40.45 -30.44 0.27
CA LEU A 377 -40.32 -29.04 -0.08
C LEU A 377 -39.85 -28.28 1.17
N VAL A 378 -38.64 -27.73 1.13
CA VAL A 378 -38.14 -26.84 2.18
C VAL A 378 -38.27 -25.40 1.66
N SER A 379 -39.34 -24.72 2.03
CA SER A 379 -39.51 -23.28 1.78
C SER A 379 -39.02 -22.51 3.00
N SER A 380 -38.14 -21.53 2.80
CA SER A 380 -37.66 -20.65 3.87
C SER A 380 -38.51 -19.38 4.06
N SER A 381 -39.63 -19.22 3.35
CA SER A 381 -40.40 -17.95 3.39
C SER A 381 -41.94 -18.03 3.29
N SER A 382 -42.58 -19.21 3.29
CA SER A 382 -44.05 -19.32 3.19
C SER A 382 -44.70 -19.83 4.47
N THR A 383 -45.64 -19.07 5.06
CA THR A 383 -46.70 -19.63 5.90
C THR A 383 -47.76 -20.23 4.99
N PHE A 384 -47.98 -21.55 5.07
CA PHE A 384 -49.04 -22.23 4.33
C PHE A 384 -50.33 -22.23 5.16
N TYR A 385 -51.47 -21.92 4.54
CA TYR A 385 -52.79 -22.11 5.16
C TYR A 385 -53.55 -23.22 4.43
N SER A 386 -54.08 -24.17 5.21
CA SER A 386 -55.05 -25.15 4.78
C SER A 386 -56.46 -24.59 4.98
N SER A 387 -57.26 -24.50 3.91
CA SER A 387 -58.69 -24.21 4.03
C SER A 387 -59.48 -25.50 3.78
N THR A 388 -60.43 -25.81 4.65
CA THR A 388 -61.21 -27.06 4.65
C THR A 388 -62.18 -27.21 3.46
N ARG A 389 -62.14 -26.32 2.46
CA ARG A 389 -63.09 -26.33 1.33
C ARG A 389 -62.46 -26.53 -0.05
N THR A 390 -61.13 -26.59 -0.18
CA THR A 390 -60.47 -26.94 -1.44
C THR A 390 -59.07 -27.51 -1.18
N SER A 391 -58.73 -28.62 -1.84
CA SER A 391 -57.41 -29.28 -1.81
C SER A 391 -56.32 -28.49 -2.54
N SER A 392 -56.18 -27.19 -2.29
CA SER A 392 -55.18 -26.33 -2.92
C SER A 392 -54.50 -25.41 -1.91
N ALA A 393 -53.18 -25.50 -1.81
CA ALA A 393 -52.34 -24.50 -1.18
C ALA A 393 -52.13 -23.33 -2.17
N GLN A 394 -52.42 -22.10 -1.74
CA GLN A 394 -52.17 -20.90 -2.54
C GLN A 394 -51.33 -19.90 -1.73
N ALA A 395 -50.23 -19.43 -2.32
CA ALA A 395 -49.49 -18.26 -1.86
C ALA A 395 -49.92 -17.03 -2.69
N ARG A 396 -50.25 -15.88 -2.08
CA ARG A 396 -50.64 -14.64 -2.82
C ARG A 396 -50.41 -13.33 -2.04
N PRO A 397 -50.35 -12.13 -2.70
CA PRO A 397 -50.43 -11.84 -4.16
C PRO A 397 -49.46 -10.75 -4.75
N GLY A 398 -49.04 -10.93 -6.02
CA GLY A 398 -48.52 -9.83 -6.88
C GLY A 398 -47.80 -10.24 -8.19
N ILE A 399 -48.57 -10.55 -9.25
CA ILE A 399 -48.18 -10.85 -10.67
C ILE A 399 -47.45 -12.21 -10.94
N PRO A 400 -47.51 -12.78 -12.18
CA PRO A 400 -48.26 -13.99 -12.49
C PRO A 400 -47.38 -15.23 -12.74
N THR A 401 -47.91 -16.40 -12.37
CA THR A 401 -47.38 -17.74 -12.69
C THR A 401 -45.95 -18.04 -12.19
N ASN A 402 -45.78 -18.17 -10.87
CA ASN A 402 -44.70 -19.00 -10.36
C ASN A 402 -45.03 -20.47 -10.67
N GLN A 403 -44.52 -20.97 -11.79
CA GLN A 403 -44.51 -22.41 -12.06
C GLN A 403 -43.43 -23.05 -11.19
N ILE A 404 -43.80 -24.07 -10.43
CA ILE A 404 -42.84 -24.95 -9.77
C ILE A 404 -42.21 -25.81 -10.87
N LEU A 405 -40.94 -25.57 -11.20
CA LEU A 405 -40.21 -26.39 -12.16
C LEU A 405 -39.59 -27.58 -11.41
N LEU A 406 -40.15 -28.78 -11.63
CA LEU A 406 -39.60 -30.03 -11.10
C LEU A 406 -38.61 -30.60 -12.12
N THR A 407 -37.31 -30.59 -11.79
CA THR A 407 -36.27 -31.21 -12.62
C THR A 407 -35.73 -32.47 -11.93
N GLY A 408 -35.51 -33.56 -12.68
CA GLY A 408 -34.88 -34.79 -12.16
C GLY A 408 -35.84 -35.89 -11.69
N LEU A 409 -37.13 -35.83 -12.05
CA LEU A 409 -38.07 -36.93 -11.78
C LEU A 409 -37.78 -38.14 -12.69
N PRO A 410 -37.82 -39.39 -12.17
CA PRO A 410 -37.74 -40.59 -13.01
C PRO A 410 -38.91 -40.65 -14.01
N THR A 411 -38.64 -40.99 -15.27
CA THR A 411 -39.69 -41.22 -16.27
C THR A 411 -40.48 -42.50 -15.94
N GLY A 412 -41.82 -42.41 -15.86
CA GLY A 412 -42.69 -43.60 -15.77
C GLY A 412 -43.57 -43.73 -14.51
N LEU A 413 -43.73 -42.68 -13.69
CA LEU A 413 -44.66 -42.71 -12.57
C LEU A 413 -46.12 -42.62 -13.06
N ALA A 414 -46.84 -43.74 -13.06
CA ALA A 414 -48.29 -43.77 -13.22
C ALA A 414 -48.97 -43.19 -11.96
N ASP A 415 -49.87 -42.23 -12.15
CA ASP A 415 -50.79 -41.66 -11.13
C ASP A 415 -50.16 -41.30 -9.76
N SER A 416 -49.14 -40.45 -9.76
CA SER A 416 -48.64 -39.85 -8.51
C SER A 416 -49.50 -38.66 -8.08
N HIS A 417 -50.33 -38.86 -7.06
CA HIS A 417 -50.98 -37.77 -6.33
C HIS A 417 -49.94 -37.06 -5.45
N PHE A 418 -49.70 -35.77 -5.69
CA PHE A 418 -48.87 -34.95 -4.81
C PHE A 418 -49.69 -34.53 -3.59
N VAL A 419 -49.26 -34.95 -2.39
CA VAL A 419 -49.80 -34.45 -1.12
C VAL A 419 -48.83 -33.42 -0.58
N PHE A 420 -49.28 -32.16 -0.51
CA PHE A 420 -48.59 -31.10 0.22
C PHE A 420 -49.00 -31.25 1.69
N VAL A 421 -48.04 -31.53 2.59
CA VAL A 421 -48.28 -31.59 4.05
C VAL A 421 -48.01 -30.22 4.66
#